data_AF-A0A3M0GKL7-F1
#
_entry.id   AF-A0A3M0GKL7-F1
#
_cell.length_a   1.000
_cell.length_b   1.000
_cell.length_c   1.000
_cell.angle_alpha   90.00
_cell.angle_beta   90.00
_cell.angle_gamma   90.00
#
_symmetry.space_group_name_H-M   'P 1'
#
loop_
_entity.id
_entity.type
_entity.pdbx_description
1 polymer ?
#
loop_
_entity_poly.entity_id
_entity_poly.type
_entity_poly.pdbx_seq_one_letter_code
_entity_poly.pdbx_strand_id
1 'polypeptide(L)'
;MNALSPEEARQQLAEASDRAELSRSDAVVGAGVTGGIGILVAATLAAATVWRGSPVGLGVSMGVYAVALALLMWWQASKFRISDRRWRRRYQWGFGLTMTLYVVGILWESFAFPGWAIFAPFCVAVAVPALVSAVKMWRG
;
A
#
# COMPACT_ATOMS: atom_id res chain seq x y z
N MET A 1 11.63 -2.18 45.70
CA MET A 1 10.59 -2.03 44.66
C MET A 1 9.74 -0.84 45.08
N ASN A 2 9.99 0.33 44.49
CA ASN A 2 9.20 1.52 44.81
C ASN A 2 7.81 1.33 44.19
N ALA A 3 6.77 1.27 45.03
CA ALA A 3 5.40 1.24 44.56
C ALA A 3 5.13 2.58 43.85
N LEU A 4 4.79 2.51 42.57
CA LEU A 4 4.30 3.66 41.80
C LEU A 4 3.17 4.31 42.59
N SER A 5 3.21 5.65 42.72
CA SER A 5 2.10 6.35 43.34
C SER A 5 0.84 6.14 42.49
N PRO A 6 -0.36 6.16 43.10
CA PRO A 6 -1.62 6.00 42.37
C PRO A 6 -1.79 7.00 41.21
N GLU A 7 -1.18 8.19 41.31
CA GLU A 7 -1.20 9.19 40.25
C GLU A 7 -0.23 8.86 39.10
N GLU A 8 0.97 8.39 39.40
CA GLU A 8 1.93 7.95 38.39
C GLU A 8 1.40 6.75 37.59
N ALA A 9 0.70 5.82 38.26
CA ALA A 9 0.05 4.70 37.60
C ALA A 9 -1.05 5.15 36.62
N ARG A 10 -1.83 6.19 36.97
CA ARG A 10 -2.87 6.76 36.10
C ARG A 10 -2.27 7.52 34.92
N GLN A 11 -1.20 8.28 35.13
CA GLN A 11 -0.50 8.97 34.05
C GLN A 11 0.13 8.00 33.06
N GLN A 12 0.77 6.92 33.53
CA GLN A 12 1.31 5.89 32.63
C GLN A 12 0.22 5.17 31.83
N LEU A 13 -0.93 4.89 32.45
CA LEU A 13 -2.08 4.31 31.75
C LEU A 13 -2.65 5.27 30.70
N ALA A 14 -2.76 6.56 31.02
CA ALA A 14 -3.21 7.58 30.09
C ALA A 14 -2.26 7.71 28.90
N GLU A 15 -0.95 7.83 29.13
CA GLU A 15 0.06 7.89 28.06
C GLU A 15 0.10 6.61 27.22
N ALA A 16 -0.04 5.44 27.83
CA ALA A 16 -0.09 4.17 27.13
C ALA A 16 -1.36 4.06 26.25
N SER A 17 -2.50 4.53 26.76
CA SER A 17 -3.75 4.58 26.01
C SER A 17 -3.65 5.55 24.82
N ASP A 18 -3.09 6.75 25.04
CA ASP A 18 -2.95 7.79 24.01
C ASP A 18 -1.99 7.33 22.89
N ARG A 19 -0.88 6.68 23.25
CA ARG A 19 0.04 6.06 22.28
C ARG A 19 -0.60 4.88 21.54
N ALA A 20 -1.40 4.06 22.21
CA ALA A 20 -2.10 2.95 21.58
C ALA A 20 -3.17 3.43 20.59
N GLU A 21 -3.89 4.50 20.93
CA GLU A 21 -4.92 5.10 20.07
C GLU A 21 -4.32 5.75 18.82
N LEU A 22 -3.23 6.51 18.96
CA LEU A 22 -2.46 7.03 17.84
C LEU A 22 -1.91 5.92 16.94
N SER A 23 -1.38 4.83 17.52
CA SER A 23 -0.90 3.67 16.76
C SER A 23 -2.00 2.96 15.99
N ARG A 24 -3.23 2.91 16.51
CA ARG A 24 -4.37 2.28 15.85
C ARG A 24 -4.91 3.12 14.71
N SER A 25 -5.01 4.44 14.90
CA SER A 25 -5.39 5.38 13.86
C SER A 25 -4.40 5.35 12.69
N ASP A 26 -3.09 5.36 12.99
CA ASP A 26 -2.04 5.23 11.99
C ASP A 26 -2.09 3.89 11.24
N ALA A 27 -2.45 2.82 11.95
CA ALA A 27 -2.62 1.51 11.34
C ALA A 27 -3.77 1.47 10.33
N VAL A 28 -4.90 2.09 10.65
CA VAL A 28 -6.09 2.18 9.78
C VAL A 28 -5.79 3.05 8.56
N VAL A 29 -5.20 4.23 8.75
CA VAL A 29 -4.82 5.12 7.65
C VAL A 29 -3.84 4.42 6.72
N GLY A 30 -2.87 3.70 7.28
CA GLY A 30 -1.90 2.96 6.49
C GLY A 30 -2.48 1.80 5.72
N ALA A 31 -3.35 1.00 6.34
CA ALA A 31 -4.07 -0.04 5.65
C ALA A 31 -4.92 0.52 4.50
N GLY A 32 -5.63 1.63 4.75
CA GLY A 32 -6.44 2.33 3.76
C GLY A 32 -5.62 2.82 2.57
N VAL A 33 -4.51 3.52 2.81
CA VAL A 33 -3.61 4.01 1.76
C VAL A 33 -3.02 2.84 0.96
N THR A 34 -2.56 1.78 1.63
CA THR A 34 -1.98 0.60 0.96
C THR A 34 -2.99 -0.08 0.04
N GLY A 35 -4.19 -0.36 0.58
CA GLY A 35 -5.25 -1.01 -0.18
C GLY A 35 -5.73 -0.14 -1.34
N GLY A 36 -5.91 1.15 -1.09
CA GLY A 36 -6.31 2.13 -2.10
C GLY A 36 -5.34 2.19 -3.28
N ILE A 37 -4.02 2.23 -3.01
CA ILE A 37 -3.02 2.22 -4.08
C ILE A 37 -3.05 0.89 -4.85
N GLY A 38 -3.18 -0.24 -4.16
CA GLY A 38 -3.29 -1.55 -4.83
C GLY A 38 -4.48 -1.62 -5.82
N ILE A 39 -5.64 -1.11 -5.40
CA ILE A 39 -6.84 -1.01 -6.24
C ILE A 39 -6.62 -0.05 -7.41
N LEU A 40 -6.05 1.13 -7.15
CA LEU A 40 -5.77 2.14 -8.17
C LEU A 40 -4.87 1.58 -9.28
N VAL A 41 -3.82 0.86 -8.89
CA VAL A 41 -2.84 0.26 -9.79
C VAL A 41 -3.48 -0.84 -10.63
N ALA A 42 -4.28 -1.72 -10.02
CA ALA A 42 -5.03 -2.76 -10.74
C ALA A 42 -6.04 -2.16 -11.73
N ALA A 43 -6.78 -1.12 -11.31
CA ALA A 43 -7.74 -0.41 -12.17
C ALA A 43 -7.03 0.28 -13.35
N THR A 44 -5.86 0.87 -13.11
CA THR A 44 -5.06 1.51 -14.16
C THR A 44 -4.50 0.50 -15.14
N LEU A 45 -4.05 -0.66 -14.66
CA LEU A 45 -3.61 -1.76 -15.54
C LEU A 45 -4.77 -2.29 -16.39
N ALA A 46 -5.96 -2.43 -15.81
CA ALA A 46 -7.16 -2.80 -16.56
C ALA A 46 -7.53 -1.72 -17.60
N ALA A 47 -7.45 -0.44 -17.25
CA ALA A 47 -7.75 0.67 -18.15
C ALA A 47 -6.71 0.85 -19.27
N ALA A 48 -5.45 0.53 -19.04
CA ALA A 48 -4.39 0.59 -20.05
C ALA A 48 -4.73 -0.24 -21.31
N THR A 49 -5.43 -1.37 -21.11
CA THR A 49 -5.88 -2.23 -22.21
C THR A 49 -6.92 -1.58 -23.12
N VAL A 50 -7.65 -0.57 -22.65
CA VAL A 50 -8.61 0.20 -23.46
C VAL A 50 -7.87 1.12 -24.42
N TRP A 51 -6.69 1.61 -24.03
CA TRP A 51 -5.84 2.51 -24.82
C TRP A 51 -4.71 1.78 -25.54
N ARG A 52 -4.92 0.51 -25.87
CA ARG A 52 -3.91 -0.35 -26.48
C ARG A 52 -3.34 0.26 -27.76
N GLY A 53 -2.01 0.36 -27.83
CA GLY A 53 -1.30 0.95 -28.99
C GLY A 53 -1.30 2.48 -29.02
N SER A 54 -1.95 3.16 -28.07
CA SER A 54 -1.88 4.61 -27.92
C SER A 54 -0.78 5.00 -26.91
N PRO A 55 0.13 5.93 -27.25
CA PRO A 55 1.13 6.44 -26.32
C PRO A 55 0.50 7.10 -25.08
N VAL A 56 -0.78 7.50 -25.17
CA VAL A 56 -1.55 8.06 -24.05
C VAL A 56 -1.78 7.02 -22.95
N GLY A 57 -2.09 5.76 -23.30
CA GLY A 57 -2.30 4.69 -22.30
C GLY A 57 -1.02 4.37 -21.52
N LEU A 58 0.12 4.42 -22.21
CA LEU A 58 1.44 4.22 -21.63
C LEU A 58 1.85 5.42 -20.74
N GLY A 59 1.50 6.63 -21.16
CA GLY A 59 1.70 7.84 -20.37
C GLY A 59 0.85 7.87 -19.08
N VAL A 60 -0.42 7.49 -19.17
CA VAL A 60 -1.33 7.43 -18.01
C VAL A 60 -0.88 6.36 -17.00
N SER A 61 -0.46 5.19 -17.48
CA SER A 61 0.09 4.13 -16.62
C SER A 61 1.37 4.57 -15.89
N MET A 62 2.32 5.18 -16.62
CA MET A 62 3.53 5.76 -16.03
C MET A 62 3.24 6.93 -15.07
N GLY A 63 2.23 7.75 -15.37
CA GLY A 63 1.77 8.82 -14.49
C GLY A 63 1.22 8.30 -13.17
N VAL A 64 0.35 7.28 -13.22
CA VAL A 64 -0.15 6.61 -12.01
C VAL A 64 0.98 5.94 -11.23
N TYR A 65 1.95 5.35 -11.92
CA TYR A 65 3.16 4.80 -11.29
C TYR A 65 3.95 5.86 -10.52
N ALA A 66 4.19 7.03 -11.13
CA ALA A 66 4.89 8.13 -10.48
C ALA A 66 4.10 8.66 -9.26
N VAL A 67 2.77 8.78 -9.38
CA VAL A 67 1.90 9.20 -8.27
C VAL A 67 1.93 8.19 -7.12
N ALA A 68 1.87 6.89 -7.42
CA ALA A 68 1.94 5.84 -6.40
C ALA A 68 3.28 5.85 -5.65
N LEU A 69 4.40 6.05 -6.36
CA LEU A 69 5.73 6.22 -5.75
C LEU A 69 5.84 7.50 -4.92
N ALA A 70 5.30 8.61 -5.42
CA ALA A 70 5.28 9.88 -4.69
C ALA A 70 4.46 9.78 -3.40
N LEU A 71 3.28 9.15 -3.45
CA LEU A 71 2.47 8.85 -2.27
C LEU A 71 3.22 7.95 -1.28
N LEU A 72 3.96 6.95 -1.77
CA LEU A 72 4.79 6.09 -0.94
C LEU A 72 5.90 6.89 -0.24
N MET A 73 6.65 7.71 -0.98
CA MET A 73 7.72 8.54 -0.41
C MET A 73 7.18 9.58 0.57
N TRP A 74 6.08 10.25 0.22
CA TRP A 74 5.42 11.24 1.08
C TRP A 74 4.92 10.59 2.37
N TRP A 75 4.23 9.47 2.28
CA TRP A 75 3.72 8.77 3.45
C TRP A 75 4.87 8.20 4.29
N GLN A 76 5.94 7.72 3.65
CA GLN A 76 7.17 7.31 4.34
C GLN A 76 7.83 8.48 5.08
N ALA A 77 7.92 9.65 4.45
CA ALA A 77 8.52 10.84 5.05
C ALA A 77 7.66 11.44 6.18
N SER A 78 6.33 11.46 6.03
CA SER A 78 5.41 12.08 6.98
C SER A 78 5.13 11.24 8.22
N LYS A 79 5.09 9.90 8.12
CA LYS A 79 4.67 9.03 9.23
C LYS A 79 5.77 8.16 9.85
N PHE A 80 6.90 7.93 9.16
CA PHE A 80 7.94 7.02 9.66
C PHE A 80 9.08 7.69 10.45
N ARG A 81 8.90 8.92 10.94
CA ARG A 81 9.86 9.47 11.91
C ARG A 81 9.91 8.68 13.24
N ILE A 82 8.91 7.84 13.53
CA ILE A 82 8.78 7.13 14.83
C ILE A 82 8.36 5.62 14.72
N SER A 83 7.96 5.11 13.55
CA SER A 83 7.27 3.79 13.46
C SER A 83 8.18 2.55 13.21
N ASP A 84 7.79 1.46 13.86
CA ASP A 84 8.43 0.15 14.03
C ASP A 84 8.91 -0.54 12.72
N ARG A 85 10.13 -1.09 12.71
CA ARG A 85 10.80 -1.68 11.52
C ARG A 85 9.97 -2.76 10.83
N ARG A 86 9.16 -3.52 11.57
CA ARG A 86 8.29 -4.58 11.04
C ARG A 86 7.17 -4.03 10.16
N TRP A 87 6.63 -2.88 10.52
CA TRP A 87 5.53 -2.24 9.81
C TRP A 87 5.96 -1.74 8.42
N ARG A 88 7.12 -1.08 8.39
CA ARG A 88 7.77 -0.63 7.14
C ARG A 88 8.05 -1.81 6.20
N ARG A 89 8.49 -2.95 6.74
CA ARG A 89 8.83 -4.14 5.93
C ARG A 89 7.60 -4.80 5.31
N ARG A 90 6.48 -4.90 6.04
CA ARG A 90 5.22 -5.46 5.52
C ARG A 90 4.63 -4.58 4.41
N TYR A 91 4.62 -3.27 4.62
CA TYR A 91 4.16 -2.30 3.61
C TYR A 91 5.03 -2.31 2.34
N GLN A 92 6.36 -2.28 2.50
CA GLN A 92 7.30 -2.35 1.38
C GLN A 92 7.17 -3.65 0.58
N TRP A 93 6.93 -4.78 1.25
CA TRP A 93 6.69 -6.05 0.57
C TRP A 93 5.39 -6.03 -0.24
N GLY A 94 4.27 -5.60 0.35
CA GLY A 94 3.00 -5.52 -0.37
C GLY A 94 3.07 -4.61 -1.59
N PHE A 95 3.57 -3.39 -1.37
CA PHE A 95 3.68 -2.42 -2.45
C PHE A 95 4.70 -2.85 -3.51
N GLY A 96 5.88 -3.30 -3.09
CA GLY A 96 6.93 -3.76 -4.00
C GLY A 96 6.48 -4.93 -4.88
N LEU A 97 5.74 -5.89 -4.31
CA LEU A 97 5.21 -7.02 -5.07
C LEU A 97 4.12 -6.57 -6.06
N THR A 98 3.19 -5.72 -5.62
CA THR A 98 2.15 -5.14 -6.47
C THR A 98 2.77 -4.34 -7.63
N MET A 99 3.83 -3.56 -7.36
CA MET A 99 4.57 -2.84 -8.40
C MET A 99 5.30 -3.77 -9.37
N THR A 100 5.91 -4.84 -8.88
CA THR A 100 6.59 -5.82 -9.73
C THR A 100 5.60 -6.51 -10.67
N LEU A 101 4.45 -6.92 -10.15
CA LEU A 101 3.38 -7.50 -10.95
C LEU A 101 2.82 -6.49 -11.97
N TYR A 102 2.71 -5.22 -11.59
CA TYR A 102 2.28 -4.17 -12.50
C TYR A 102 3.24 -4.00 -13.69
N VAL A 103 4.55 -3.91 -13.43
CA VAL A 103 5.57 -3.79 -14.49
C VAL A 103 5.55 -5.02 -15.40
N VAL A 104 5.43 -6.23 -14.83
CA VAL A 104 5.27 -7.46 -15.61
C VAL A 104 4.01 -7.40 -16.47
N GLY A 105 2.90 -6.89 -15.95
CA GLY A 105 1.65 -6.70 -16.70
C GLY A 105 1.79 -5.77 -17.90
N ILE A 106 2.41 -4.61 -17.71
CA ILE A 106 2.67 -3.63 -18.78
C ILE A 106 3.62 -4.21 -19.84
N LEU A 107 4.69 -4.89 -19.42
CA LEU A 107 5.61 -5.54 -20.36
C LEU A 107 4.90 -6.64 -21.13
N TRP A 108 4.12 -7.48 -20.45
CA TRP A 108 3.33 -8.54 -21.08
C TRP A 108 2.36 -7.94 -22.11
N GLU A 109 1.60 -6.91 -21.74
CA GLU A 109 0.69 -6.21 -22.66
C GLU A 109 1.41 -5.66 -23.91
N SER A 110 2.62 -5.12 -23.71
CA SER A 110 3.45 -4.49 -24.74
C SER A 110 4.07 -5.50 -25.72
N PHE A 111 4.41 -6.72 -25.26
CA PHE A 111 5.06 -7.74 -26.10
C PHE A 111 4.09 -8.78 -26.69
N ALA A 112 3.06 -9.23 -25.94
CA ALA A 112 2.14 -10.27 -26.41
C ALA A 112 0.81 -10.25 -25.63
N PHE A 113 -0.31 -9.88 -26.25
CA PHE A 113 -1.60 -9.94 -25.53
C PHE A 113 -2.04 -11.39 -25.33
N PRO A 114 -2.24 -11.85 -24.08
CA PRO A 114 -2.77 -13.19 -23.84
C PRO A 114 -4.31 -13.23 -23.96
N GLY A 115 -4.97 -12.10 -24.27
CA GLY A 115 -6.42 -11.97 -24.30
C GLY A 115 -7.01 -11.65 -22.92
N TRP A 116 -8.22 -11.08 -22.91
CA TRP A 116 -8.90 -10.61 -21.70
C TRP A 116 -9.15 -11.71 -20.66
N ALA A 117 -9.35 -12.96 -21.10
CA ALA A 117 -9.60 -14.11 -20.22
C ALA A 117 -8.46 -14.37 -19.22
N ILE A 118 -7.22 -14.03 -19.60
CA ILE A 118 -6.02 -14.22 -18.77
C ILE A 118 -5.60 -12.88 -18.12
N PHE A 119 -5.82 -11.77 -18.81
CA PHE A 119 -5.38 -10.45 -18.33
C PHE A 119 -6.26 -9.90 -17.21
N ALA A 120 -7.58 -10.09 -17.25
CA ALA A 120 -8.48 -9.64 -16.18
C ALA A 120 -8.13 -10.24 -14.80
N PRO A 121 -7.97 -11.57 -14.66
CA PRO A 121 -7.60 -12.16 -13.37
C PRO A 121 -6.19 -11.73 -12.94
N PHE A 122 -5.28 -11.46 -13.87
CA PHE A 122 -3.96 -10.90 -13.55
C PHE A 122 -4.06 -9.49 -12.93
N CYS A 123 -4.91 -8.61 -13.48
CA CYS A 123 -5.15 -7.28 -12.90
C CYS A 123 -5.66 -7.38 -11.45
N VAL A 124 -6.55 -8.33 -11.17
CA VAL A 124 -7.01 -8.58 -9.80
C VAL A 124 -5.86 -9.10 -8.92
N ALA A 125 -5.04 -10.03 -9.44
CA ALA A 125 -3.89 -10.58 -8.73
C ALA A 125 -2.85 -9.51 -8.35
N VAL A 126 -2.67 -8.47 -9.17
CA VAL A 126 -1.79 -7.32 -8.88
C VAL A 126 -2.17 -6.60 -7.58
N ALA A 127 -3.47 -6.50 -7.27
CA ALA A 127 -3.93 -5.85 -6.04
C ALA A 127 -3.76 -6.72 -4.78
N VAL A 128 -3.65 -8.05 -4.93
CA VAL A 128 -3.64 -9.00 -3.80
C VAL A 128 -2.52 -8.72 -2.79
N PRO A 129 -1.25 -8.48 -3.17
CA PRO A 129 -0.18 -8.23 -2.20
C PRO A 129 -0.38 -6.97 -1.37
N ALA A 130 -0.88 -5.90 -1.99
CA ALA A 130 -1.23 -4.65 -1.32
C ALA A 130 -2.42 -4.85 -0.36
N LEU A 131 -3.46 -5.58 -0.77
CA LEU A 131 -4.61 -5.90 0.08
C LEU A 131 -4.22 -6.80 1.26
N VAL A 132 -3.42 -7.83 1.03
CA VAL A 132 -2.91 -8.70 2.10
C VAL A 132 -2.07 -7.91 3.10
N SER A 133 -1.26 -6.96 2.61
CA SER A 133 -0.45 -6.10 3.48
C SER A 133 -1.32 -5.13 4.26
N ALA A 134 -2.34 -4.54 3.63
CA ALA A 134 -3.33 -3.70 4.30
C ALA A 134 -4.07 -4.47 5.41
N VAL A 135 -4.50 -5.70 5.15
CA VAL A 135 -5.15 -6.55 6.16
C VAL A 135 -4.20 -6.88 7.31
N LYS A 136 -2.94 -7.21 7.02
CA LYS A 136 -1.92 -7.46 8.05
C LYS A 136 -1.60 -6.22 8.87
N MET A 137 -1.63 -5.04 8.26
CA MET A 137 -1.46 -3.75 8.93
C MET A 137 -2.66 -3.44 9.83
N TRP A 138 -3.88 -3.73 9.38
CA TRP A 138 -5.10 -3.56 10.18
C TRP A 138 -5.21 -4.54 11.35
N ARG A 139 -4.71 -5.77 11.20
CA ARG A 139 -4.79 -6.83 12.22
C ARG A 139 -3.69 -6.81 13.29
N GLY A 140 -2.61 -6.04 13.10
CA GLY A 140 -1.47 -5.97 14.05
C GLY A 140 -0.38 -6.99 13.79
#